data_AF-A0A7C8ZVC2-F1
#
_entry.id   AF-A0A7C8ZVC2-F1
#
_cell.length_a   1.000
_cell.length_b   1.000
_cell.length_c   1.000
_cell.angle_alpha   90.00
_cell.angle_beta   90.00
_cell.angle_gamma   90.00
#
_symmetry.space_group_name_H-M   'P 1'
#
loop_
_entity.id
_entity.type
_entity.pdbx_description
1 polymer ?
#
loop_
_entity_poly.entity_id
_entity_poly.type
_entity_poly.pdbx_seq_one_letter_code
_entity_poly.pdbx_strand_id
1 'polypeptide(L)'
;DGSAFSYRTRMLNMVKILTEVLKFIVDIAALNFLSHNQQRCLSFTSAYLQNMISTLKRSFHDELKFEEEQLREIHACLKSSFSYAAKLINTVLMSINEDSPAPAEAYDVANHLLNLIASVELYCGSGYASRLVPLAKQWLPDVILGLGSRCIVKDSLEDIISQLVSNEGQMCIHPWLSILANIELHEMRHAALDREEDNKAVEKEKFPAFKKLMELMIQLLRVNREILDMVGLIFLIGSATGLQTKDFGLVSGLVHFVFVKLVRHDETHLGKLNMMLAYLQEFFPQVESCVEEIENSADGLQELIRVKALLQPVWVYSCEMRDVA
;
A
#
# COMPACT_ATOMS: atom_id res chain seq x y z
N ASP A 1 5.26 1.34 -40.26
CA ASP A 1 4.82 2.47 -39.42
C ASP A 1 3.33 2.53 -39.07
N GLY A 2 2.40 1.90 -39.81
CA GLY A 2 0.96 1.95 -39.49
C GLY A 2 0.46 1.11 -38.30
N SER A 3 1.20 0.06 -37.88
CA SER A 3 0.75 -0.86 -36.82
C SER A 3 0.88 -0.28 -35.41
N ALA A 4 2.00 0.38 -35.10
CA ALA A 4 2.27 0.94 -33.78
C ALA A 4 1.43 2.20 -33.49
N PHE A 5 1.14 3.02 -34.50
CA PHE A 5 0.23 4.16 -34.36
C PHE A 5 -1.21 3.71 -34.09
N SER A 6 -1.72 2.74 -34.87
CA SER A 6 -3.04 2.14 -34.67
C SER A 6 -3.19 1.52 -33.27
N TYR A 7 -2.13 0.86 -32.79
CA TYR A 7 -2.12 0.26 -31.45
C TYR A 7 -2.16 1.28 -30.31
N ARG A 8 -1.38 2.37 -30.39
CA ARG A 8 -1.40 3.47 -29.40
C ARG A 8 -2.77 4.12 -29.29
N THR A 9 -3.37 4.45 -30.44
CA THR A 9 -4.73 5.03 -30.49
C THR A 9 -5.77 4.09 -29.92
N ARG A 10 -5.68 2.78 -30.19
CA ARG A 10 -6.58 1.78 -29.62
C ARG A 10 -6.45 1.70 -28.10
N MET A 11 -5.24 1.72 -27.55
CA MET A 11 -5.01 1.70 -26.11
C MET A 11 -5.55 2.96 -25.43
N LEU A 12 -5.28 4.13 -26.00
CA LEU A 12 -5.78 5.41 -25.51
C LEU A 12 -7.31 5.44 -25.49
N ASN A 13 -7.95 5.01 -26.58
CA ASN A 13 -9.41 4.92 -26.66
C ASN A 13 -9.99 3.93 -25.64
N MET A 14 -9.31 2.80 -25.40
CA MET A 14 -9.71 1.84 -24.38
C MET A 14 -9.66 2.47 -22.98
N VAL A 15 -8.58 3.19 -22.64
CA VAL A 15 -8.46 3.88 -21.34
C VAL A 15 -9.57 4.92 -21.17
N LYS A 16 -9.86 5.71 -22.21
CA LYS A 16 -10.96 6.70 -22.21
C LYS A 16 -12.32 6.05 -21.98
N ILE A 17 -12.65 5.00 -22.76
CA ILE A 17 -13.92 4.28 -22.63
C ILE A 17 -14.07 3.69 -21.23
N LEU A 18 -13.03 3.02 -20.71
CA LEU A 18 -13.08 2.42 -19.38
C LEU A 18 -13.18 3.47 -18.27
N THR A 19 -12.58 4.66 -18.45
CA THR A 19 -12.76 5.79 -17.52
C THR A 19 -14.23 6.23 -17.49
N GLU A 20 -14.87 6.38 -18.65
CA GLU A 20 -16.28 6.77 -18.74
C GLU A 20 -17.22 5.68 -18.19
N VAL A 21 -16.89 4.40 -18.40
CA VAL A 21 -17.64 3.28 -17.79
C VAL A 21 -17.51 3.32 -16.27
N LEU A 22 -16.31 3.53 -15.72
CA LEU A 22 -16.11 3.66 -14.28
C LEU A 22 -16.89 4.85 -13.70
N LYS A 23 -16.86 6.00 -14.38
CA LYS A 23 -17.66 7.16 -14.03
C LYS A 23 -19.15 6.83 -13.99
N PHE A 24 -19.67 6.19 -15.03
CA PHE A 24 -21.07 5.79 -15.12
C PHE A 24 -21.47 4.83 -13.99
N ILE A 25 -20.61 3.85 -13.67
CA ILE A 25 -20.80 2.96 -12.52
C ILE A 25 -20.95 3.78 -11.25
N VAL A 26 -20.05 4.73 -10.97
CA VAL A 26 -20.11 5.57 -9.77
C VAL A 26 -21.33 6.46 -9.72
N ASP A 27 -21.72 7.05 -10.85
CA ASP A 27 -22.90 7.91 -10.93
C ASP A 27 -24.19 7.11 -10.61
N ILE A 28 -24.28 5.86 -11.07
CA ILE A 28 -25.38 4.95 -10.72
C ILE A 28 -25.27 4.46 -9.27
N ALA A 29 -24.05 4.25 -8.75
CA ALA A 29 -23.80 3.88 -7.36
C ALA A 29 -24.37 4.95 -6.40
N ALA A 30 -24.12 6.22 -6.71
CA ALA A 30 -24.59 7.36 -5.92
C ALA A 30 -26.12 7.48 -5.89
N LEU A 31 -26.82 6.87 -6.85
CA LEU A 31 -28.28 6.77 -6.89
C LEU A 31 -28.82 5.52 -6.16
N ASN A 32 -27.98 4.82 -5.40
CA ASN A 32 -28.30 3.60 -4.65
C ASN A 32 -28.78 2.40 -5.49
N PHE A 33 -28.51 2.38 -6.80
CA PHE A 33 -28.91 1.26 -7.67
C PHE A 33 -27.94 0.07 -7.67
N LEU A 34 -26.81 0.16 -6.97
CA LEU A 34 -25.75 -0.85 -7.01
C LEU A 34 -25.70 -1.82 -5.83
N SER A 35 -26.65 -1.79 -4.89
CA SER A 35 -26.64 -2.64 -3.68
C SER A 35 -26.36 -4.11 -3.97
N HIS A 36 -26.91 -4.66 -5.07
CA HIS A 36 -26.72 -6.06 -5.46
C HIS A 36 -25.52 -6.35 -6.38
N ASN A 37 -24.80 -5.32 -6.84
CA ASN A 37 -23.70 -5.45 -7.81
C ASN A 37 -22.38 -4.81 -7.36
N GLN A 38 -22.28 -4.38 -6.09
CA GLN A 38 -21.09 -3.71 -5.54
C GLN A 38 -19.81 -4.51 -5.80
N GLN A 39 -19.84 -5.81 -5.53
CA GLN A 39 -18.71 -6.71 -5.78
C GLN A 39 -18.23 -6.64 -7.23
N ARG A 40 -19.14 -6.83 -8.20
CA ARG A 40 -18.81 -6.79 -9.64
C ARG A 40 -18.24 -5.46 -10.07
N CYS A 41 -18.77 -4.36 -9.54
CA CYS A 41 -18.29 -3.00 -9.83
C CYS A 41 -16.87 -2.78 -9.29
N LEU A 42 -16.58 -3.27 -8.08
CA LEU A 42 -15.24 -3.23 -7.51
C LEU A 42 -14.28 -4.15 -8.26
N SER A 43 -14.68 -5.38 -8.62
CA SER A 43 -13.85 -6.29 -9.43
C SER A 43 -13.51 -5.68 -10.79
N PHE A 44 -14.49 -5.06 -11.46
CA PHE A 44 -14.24 -4.33 -12.71
C PHE A 44 -13.23 -3.20 -12.50
N THR A 45 -13.40 -2.41 -11.44
CA THR A 45 -12.51 -1.28 -11.11
C THR A 45 -11.09 -1.76 -10.85
N SER A 46 -10.94 -2.82 -10.06
CA SER A 46 -9.66 -3.49 -9.76
C SER A 46 -8.95 -3.93 -11.05
N ALA A 47 -9.63 -4.71 -11.90
CA ALA A 47 -9.09 -5.17 -13.18
C ALA A 47 -8.72 -3.99 -14.12
N TYR A 48 -9.53 -2.92 -14.12
CA TYR A 48 -9.26 -1.73 -14.90
C TYR A 48 -8.01 -0.97 -14.42
N LEU A 49 -7.86 -0.76 -13.11
CA LEU A 49 -6.69 -0.10 -12.53
C LEU A 49 -5.40 -0.89 -12.83
N GLN A 50 -5.44 -2.22 -12.72
CA GLN A 50 -4.33 -3.09 -13.11
C GLN A 50 -3.95 -2.95 -14.59
N ASN A 51 -4.96 -2.92 -15.47
CA ASN A 51 -4.76 -2.69 -16.90
C ASN A 51 -4.12 -1.32 -17.17
N MET A 52 -4.52 -0.28 -16.43
CA MET A 52 -3.87 1.04 -16.52
C MET A 52 -2.42 1.01 -16.07
N ILE A 53 -2.09 0.37 -14.94
CA ILE A 53 -0.70 0.24 -14.48
C ILE A 53 0.15 -0.50 -15.52
N SER A 54 -0.38 -1.58 -16.09
CA SER A 54 0.29 -2.34 -17.14
C SER A 54 0.47 -1.53 -18.43
N THR A 55 -0.54 -0.72 -18.78
CA THR A 55 -0.45 0.23 -19.89
C THR A 55 0.65 1.26 -19.65
N LEU A 56 0.74 1.85 -18.45
CA LEU A 56 1.81 2.80 -18.10
C LEU A 56 3.19 2.15 -18.22
N LYS A 57 3.38 0.96 -17.65
CA LYS A 57 4.65 0.22 -17.74
C LYS A 57 5.12 0.06 -19.20
N ARG A 58 4.20 -0.35 -20.09
CA ARG A 58 4.50 -0.54 -21.52
C ARG A 58 4.70 0.77 -22.28
N SER A 59 4.03 1.83 -21.84
CA SER A 59 4.13 3.16 -22.45
C SER A 59 5.49 3.82 -22.23
N PHE A 60 6.15 3.54 -21.10
CA PHE A 60 7.37 4.26 -20.70
C PHE A 60 8.65 3.42 -20.76
N HIS A 61 8.58 2.09 -20.95
CA HIS A 61 9.73 1.22 -21.22
C HIS A 61 10.02 1.04 -22.74
N ASP A 62 9.84 2.10 -23.54
CA ASP A 62 10.16 2.15 -24.97
C ASP A 62 9.39 1.20 -25.93
N GLU A 63 8.44 0.38 -25.45
CA GLU A 63 7.56 -0.39 -26.35
C GLU A 63 6.59 0.53 -27.13
N LEU A 64 6.19 1.66 -26.53
CA LEU A 64 5.17 2.57 -27.07
C LEU A 64 5.51 4.03 -26.76
N LYS A 65 6.22 4.73 -27.63
CA LYS A 65 6.49 6.16 -27.47
C LYS A 65 5.21 6.99 -27.71
N PHE A 66 4.51 7.38 -26.65
CA PHE A 66 3.35 8.28 -26.74
C PHE A 66 3.78 9.73 -26.99
N GLU A 67 2.96 10.46 -27.75
CA GLU A 67 3.13 11.89 -27.94
C GLU A 67 2.68 12.67 -26.70
N GLU A 68 3.19 13.90 -26.49
CA GLU A 68 2.89 14.71 -25.30
C GLU A 68 1.39 14.98 -25.11
N GLU A 69 0.65 15.15 -26.22
CA GLU A 69 -0.81 15.29 -26.17
C GLU A 69 -1.50 14.01 -25.67
N GLN A 70 -1.08 12.85 -26.18
CA GLN A 70 -1.61 11.56 -25.74
C GLN A 70 -1.27 11.28 -24.27
N LEU A 71 -0.08 11.67 -23.82
CA LEU A 71 0.32 11.58 -22.41
C LEU A 71 -0.54 12.48 -21.51
N ARG A 72 -0.87 13.69 -21.97
CA ARG A 72 -1.79 14.59 -21.25
C ARG A 72 -3.18 13.97 -21.12
N GLU A 73 -3.68 13.32 -22.16
CA GLU A 73 -4.96 12.62 -22.13
C GLU A 73 -4.95 11.40 -21.20
N ILE A 74 -3.89 10.57 -21.24
CA ILE A 74 -3.71 9.44 -20.31
C ILE A 74 -3.70 9.97 -18.88
N HIS A 75 -2.95 11.03 -18.62
CA HIS A 75 -2.87 11.63 -17.29
C HIS A 75 -4.22 12.21 -16.81
N ALA A 76 -5.04 12.77 -17.72
CA ALA A 76 -6.40 13.17 -17.39
C ALA A 76 -7.28 11.95 -17.03
N CYS A 77 -7.17 10.86 -17.77
CA CYS A 77 -7.89 9.61 -17.48
C CYS A 77 -7.45 9.01 -16.14
N LEU A 78 -6.15 9.06 -15.80
CA LEU A 78 -5.63 8.62 -14.50
C LEU A 78 -6.25 9.40 -13.35
N LYS A 79 -6.30 10.74 -13.46
CA LYS A 79 -6.93 11.60 -12.44
C LYS A 79 -8.41 11.28 -12.24
N SER A 80 -9.14 11.19 -13.33
CA SER A 80 -10.57 10.83 -13.30
C SER A 80 -10.77 9.45 -12.68
N SER A 81 -10.02 8.46 -13.14
CA SER A 81 -10.13 7.08 -12.67
C SER A 81 -9.81 6.95 -11.19
N PHE A 82 -8.75 7.62 -10.71
CA PHE A 82 -8.41 7.64 -9.29
C PHE A 82 -9.58 8.18 -8.47
N SER A 83 -10.17 9.30 -8.89
CA SER A 83 -11.29 9.93 -8.19
C SER A 83 -12.53 9.05 -8.17
N TYR A 84 -12.91 8.46 -9.31
CA TYR A 84 -14.09 7.61 -9.39
C TYR A 84 -13.91 6.29 -8.62
N ALA A 85 -12.73 5.66 -8.69
CA ALA A 85 -12.45 4.47 -7.89
C ALA A 85 -12.50 4.77 -6.38
N ALA A 86 -11.94 5.88 -5.93
CA ALA A 86 -12.03 6.29 -4.53
C ALA A 86 -13.47 6.60 -4.09
N LYS A 87 -14.25 7.28 -4.95
CA LYS A 87 -15.70 7.47 -4.72
C LYS A 87 -16.44 6.15 -4.62
N LEU A 88 -16.11 5.18 -5.47
CA LEU A 88 -16.75 3.87 -5.43
C LEU A 88 -16.46 3.15 -4.12
N ILE A 89 -15.19 3.20 -3.64
CA ILE A 89 -14.84 2.69 -2.30
C ILE A 89 -15.72 3.37 -1.27
N ASN A 90 -15.75 4.70 -1.22
CA ASN A 90 -16.57 5.45 -0.26
C ASN A 90 -18.05 5.00 -0.26
N THR A 91 -18.68 4.93 -1.44
CA THR A 91 -20.08 4.52 -1.58
C THR A 91 -20.31 3.10 -1.06
N VAL A 92 -19.40 2.16 -1.35
CA VAL A 92 -19.54 0.78 -0.84
C VAL A 92 -19.32 0.74 0.67
N LEU A 93 -18.29 1.42 1.18
CA LEU A 93 -18.00 1.41 2.61
C LEU A 93 -19.11 2.07 3.45
N MET A 94 -19.81 3.08 2.92
CA MET A 94 -20.98 3.69 3.57
C MET A 94 -22.15 2.72 3.75
N SER A 95 -22.20 1.62 3.00
CA SER A 95 -23.27 0.63 3.09
C SER A 95 -22.96 -0.56 4.00
N ILE A 96 -21.76 -0.58 4.60
CA ILE A 96 -21.33 -1.66 5.49
C ILE A 96 -22.17 -1.67 6.77
N ASN A 97 -22.60 -2.86 7.16
CA ASN A 97 -23.15 -3.17 8.47
C ASN A 97 -22.80 -4.63 8.84
N GLU A 98 -23.20 -5.07 10.04
CA GLU A 98 -22.93 -6.44 10.52
C GLU A 98 -23.49 -7.52 9.59
N ASP A 99 -24.64 -7.27 8.95
CA ASP A 99 -25.29 -8.21 8.03
C ASP A 99 -24.72 -8.17 6.59
N SER A 100 -23.94 -7.13 6.27
CA SER A 100 -23.40 -6.87 4.92
C SER A 100 -21.99 -6.29 5.03
N PRO A 101 -20.97 -7.13 5.31
CA PRO A 101 -19.60 -6.69 5.40
C PRO A 101 -19.07 -6.20 4.05
N ALA A 102 -17.96 -5.46 4.09
CA ALA A 102 -17.30 -4.95 2.88
C ALA A 102 -16.92 -6.10 1.93
N PRO A 103 -17.17 -5.98 0.61
CA PRO A 103 -16.58 -6.88 -0.36
C PRO A 103 -15.05 -6.82 -0.31
N ALA A 104 -14.39 -7.97 -0.43
CA ALA A 104 -12.94 -8.10 -0.39
C ALA A 104 -12.23 -7.24 -1.45
N GLU A 105 -12.93 -6.90 -2.53
CA GLU A 105 -12.46 -6.08 -3.63
C GLU A 105 -12.29 -4.60 -3.25
N ALA A 106 -12.91 -4.11 -2.17
CA ALA A 106 -12.68 -2.74 -1.69
C ALA A 106 -11.22 -2.55 -1.24
N TYR A 107 -10.68 -3.56 -0.56
CA TYR A 107 -9.26 -3.67 -0.22
C TYR A 107 -8.38 -3.71 -1.47
N ASP A 108 -8.76 -4.49 -2.48
CA ASP A 108 -7.97 -4.61 -3.71
C ASP A 108 -7.90 -3.27 -4.45
N VAL A 109 -9.04 -2.59 -4.63
CA VAL A 109 -9.09 -1.28 -5.30
C VAL A 109 -8.25 -0.25 -4.55
N ALA A 110 -8.28 -0.23 -3.21
CA ALA A 110 -7.44 0.66 -2.42
C ALA A 110 -5.94 0.42 -2.66
N ASN A 111 -5.53 -0.86 -2.68
CA ASN A 111 -4.17 -1.25 -3.02
C ASN A 111 -3.78 -0.85 -4.45
N HIS A 112 -4.69 -1.00 -5.43
CA HIS A 112 -4.44 -0.55 -6.81
C HIS A 112 -4.31 0.96 -6.93
N LEU A 113 -5.05 1.73 -6.13
CA LEU A 113 -4.91 3.20 -6.11
C LEU A 113 -3.55 3.65 -5.58
N LEU A 114 -3.04 3.02 -4.52
CA LEU A 114 -1.67 3.28 -4.05
C LEU A 114 -0.61 2.84 -5.07
N ASN A 115 -0.79 1.65 -5.64
CA ASN A 115 0.05 1.16 -6.73
C ASN A 115 0.06 2.11 -7.92
N LEU A 116 -1.07 2.75 -8.24
CA LEU A 116 -1.15 3.68 -9.37
C LEU A 116 -0.24 4.88 -9.17
N ILE A 117 -0.24 5.50 -7.98
CA ILE A 117 0.65 6.64 -7.68
C ILE A 117 2.11 6.22 -7.74
N ALA A 118 2.46 5.11 -7.09
CA ALA A 118 3.83 4.59 -7.07
C ALA A 118 4.31 4.22 -8.49
N SER A 119 3.43 3.61 -9.30
CA SER A 119 3.73 3.24 -10.69
C SER A 119 3.86 4.44 -11.62
N VAL A 120 3.03 5.48 -11.43
CA VAL A 120 3.18 6.73 -12.19
C VAL A 120 4.54 7.36 -11.88
N GLU A 121 4.99 7.35 -10.63
CA GLU A 121 6.32 7.86 -10.31
C GLU A 121 7.44 6.99 -10.90
N LEU A 122 7.30 5.66 -10.79
CA LEU A 122 8.26 4.69 -11.31
C LEU A 122 8.44 4.81 -12.83
N TYR A 123 7.34 4.93 -13.58
CA TYR A 123 7.35 4.87 -15.04
C TYR A 123 7.31 6.24 -15.70
N CYS A 124 6.55 7.20 -15.18
CA CYS A 124 6.38 8.53 -15.77
C CYS A 124 7.29 9.58 -15.14
N GLY A 125 7.86 9.30 -13.96
CA GLY A 125 8.70 10.21 -13.19
C GLY A 125 7.95 11.05 -12.16
N SER A 126 8.70 11.60 -11.20
CA SER A 126 8.18 12.35 -10.04
C SER A 126 7.38 13.60 -10.41
N GLY A 127 7.67 14.24 -11.55
CA GLY A 127 6.92 15.40 -12.04
C GLY A 127 5.46 15.08 -12.39
N TYR A 128 5.17 13.86 -12.87
CA TYR A 128 3.79 13.42 -13.13
C TYR A 128 3.11 12.95 -11.84
N ALA A 129 3.81 12.18 -11.02
CA ALA A 129 3.27 11.68 -9.75
C ALA A 129 2.91 12.82 -8.78
N SER A 130 3.76 13.85 -8.67
CA SER A 130 3.49 15.03 -7.83
C SER A 130 2.23 15.78 -8.24
N ARG A 131 1.81 15.73 -9.51
CA ARG A 131 0.54 16.31 -9.99
C ARG A 131 -0.69 15.49 -9.62
N LEU A 132 -0.51 14.23 -9.19
CA LEU A 132 -1.55 13.37 -8.67
C LEU A 132 -1.67 13.47 -7.14
N VAL A 133 -0.60 13.79 -6.42
CA VAL A 133 -0.61 13.87 -4.94
C VAL A 133 -1.70 14.78 -4.37
N PRO A 134 -1.96 16.01 -4.87
CA PRO A 134 -3.04 16.86 -4.36
C PRO A 134 -4.43 16.22 -4.50
N LEU A 135 -4.64 15.49 -5.59
CA LEU A 135 -5.88 14.75 -5.82
C LEU A 135 -5.97 13.53 -4.90
N ALA A 136 -4.90 12.76 -4.80
CA ALA A 136 -4.83 11.60 -3.91
C ALA A 136 -5.05 12.00 -2.45
N LYS A 137 -4.51 13.15 -2.02
CA LYS A 137 -4.73 13.72 -0.69
C LYS A 137 -6.21 13.90 -0.36
N GLN A 138 -7.03 14.35 -1.32
CA GLN A 138 -8.46 14.56 -1.10
C GLN A 138 -9.21 13.26 -0.78
N TRP A 139 -8.79 12.17 -1.41
CA TRP A 139 -9.41 10.84 -1.31
C TRP A 139 -8.68 9.89 -0.36
N LEU A 140 -7.61 10.36 0.27
CA LEU A 140 -6.76 9.53 1.11
C LEU A 140 -7.50 8.88 2.29
N PRO A 141 -8.47 9.55 2.96
CA PRO A 141 -9.29 8.90 3.98
C PRO A 141 -10.04 7.68 3.44
N ASP A 142 -10.65 7.78 2.26
CA ASP A 142 -11.40 6.68 1.64
C ASP A 142 -10.49 5.53 1.23
N VAL A 143 -9.30 5.85 0.71
CA VAL A 143 -8.27 4.83 0.40
C VAL A 143 -7.82 4.13 1.66
N ILE A 144 -7.57 4.85 2.76
CA ILE A 144 -7.21 4.29 4.06
C ILE A 144 -8.30 3.35 4.59
N LEU A 145 -9.56 3.78 4.55
CA LEU A 145 -10.68 2.94 4.96
C LEU A 145 -10.85 1.71 4.06
N GLY A 146 -10.59 1.87 2.75
CA GLY A 146 -10.55 0.76 1.81
C GLY A 146 -9.48 -0.27 2.16
N LEU A 147 -8.28 0.17 2.55
CA LEU A 147 -7.22 -0.73 3.04
C LEU A 147 -7.66 -1.46 4.31
N GLY A 148 -8.28 -0.75 5.25
CA GLY A 148 -8.79 -1.35 6.49
C GLY A 148 -10.04 -2.22 6.31
N SER A 149 -10.67 -2.24 5.13
CA SER A 149 -12.04 -2.76 4.95
C SER A 149 -12.23 -4.23 5.35
N ARG A 150 -11.20 -5.07 5.22
CA ARG A 150 -11.23 -6.48 5.66
C ARG A 150 -11.20 -6.64 7.19
N CYS A 151 -10.82 -5.60 7.92
CA CYS A 151 -10.67 -5.60 9.38
C CYS A 151 -11.84 -4.97 10.13
N ILE A 152 -12.76 -4.24 9.46
CA ILE A 152 -13.76 -3.37 10.12
C ILE A 152 -14.87 -4.15 10.87
N VAL A 153 -15.28 -5.32 10.39
CA VAL A 153 -16.48 -6.05 10.90
C VAL A 153 -16.11 -7.42 11.48
N LYS A 154 -14.87 -7.61 11.94
CA LYS A 154 -14.36 -8.93 12.34
C LYS A 154 -13.93 -8.96 13.80
N ASP A 155 -14.46 -9.96 14.50
CA ASP A 155 -14.29 -10.11 15.94
C ASP A 155 -13.00 -10.83 16.34
N SER A 156 -12.37 -11.58 15.41
CA SER A 156 -11.15 -12.35 15.68
C SER A 156 -9.99 -11.98 14.75
N LEU A 157 -8.77 -11.99 15.32
CA LEU A 157 -7.54 -11.78 14.56
C LEU A 157 -7.28 -12.89 13.54
N GLU A 158 -7.60 -14.14 13.89
CA GLU A 158 -7.45 -15.30 13.01
C GLU A 158 -8.28 -15.15 11.72
N ASP A 159 -9.53 -14.69 11.84
CA ASP A 159 -10.38 -14.42 10.69
C ASP A 159 -9.77 -13.33 9.79
N ILE A 160 -9.24 -12.25 10.39
CA ILE A 160 -8.61 -11.16 9.65
C ILE A 160 -7.38 -11.66 8.87
N ILE A 161 -6.50 -12.43 9.52
CA ILE A 161 -5.30 -12.99 8.90
C ILE A 161 -5.70 -13.91 7.75
N SER A 162 -6.69 -14.79 7.94
CA SER A 162 -7.16 -15.72 6.91
C SER A 162 -7.68 -15.02 5.64
N GLN A 163 -8.15 -13.77 5.75
CA GLN A 163 -8.61 -12.98 4.60
C GLN A 163 -7.51 -12.17 3.93
N LEU A 164 -6.46 -11.79 4.66
CA LEU A 164 -5.33 -11.02 4.12
C LEU A 164 -4.30 -11.93 3.45
N VAL A 165 -4.31 -13.21 3.83
CA VAL A 165 -3.30 -14.18 3.48
C VAL A 165 -3.92 -15.30 2.63
N SER A 166 -3.17 -15.80 1.65
CA SER A 166 -3.56 -16.95 0.84
C SER A 166 -3.50 -18.26 1.62
N ASN A 167 -4.02 -19.35 1.04
CA ASN A 167 -3.92 -20.70 1.63
C ASN A 167 -2.47 -21.15 1.90
N GLU A 168 -1.48 -20.55 1.24
CA GLU A 168 -0.05 -20.82 1.43
C GLU A 168 0.57 -20.00 2.58
N GLY A 169 -0.24 -19.25 3.34
CA GLY A 169 0.24 -18.43 4.44
C GLY A 169 0.92 -17.13 4.00
N GLN A 170 0.84 -16.77 2.71
CA GLN A 170 1.42 -15.56 2.13
C GLN A 170 0.37 -14.53 1.69
N MET A 171 0.59 -13.25 2.03
CA MET A 171 -0.15 -12.13 1.48
C MET A 171 0.36 -11.78 0.07
N CYS A 172 -0.53 -11.38 -0.83
CA CYS A 172 -0.09 -10.79 -2.10
C CYS A 172 0.64 -9.46 -1.81
N ILE A 173 1.96 -9.44 -1.97
CA ILE A 173 2.73 -8.20 -1.81
C ILE A 173 2.41 -7.27 -2.98
N HIS A 174 1.62 -6.24 -2.69
CA HIS A 174 1.34 -5.18 -3.64
C HIS A 174 2.61 -4.35 -3.90
N PRO A 175 2.94 -4.02 -5.16
CA PRO A 175 4.18 -3.32 -5.51
C PRO A 175 4.48 -2.05 -4.71
N TRP A 176 3.45 -1.30 -4.30
CA TRP A 176 3.61 -0.09 -3.50
C TRP A 176 4.23 -0.36 -2.12
N LEU A 177 4.02 -1.54 -1.51
CA LEU A 177 4.64 -1.94 -0.25
C LEU A 177 6.15 -2.13 -0.43
N SER A 178 6.56 -2.80 -1.52
CA SER A 178 7.98 -2.96 -1.86
C SER A 178 8.64 -1.62 -2.18
N ILE A 179 7.93 -0.71 -2.87
CA ILE A 179 8.43 0.65 -3.14
C ILE A 179 8.59 1.41 -1.81
N LEU A 180 7.62 1.33 -0.91
CA LEU A 180 7.71 1.92 0.43
C LEU A 180 8.91 1.39 1.21
N ALA A 181 9.07 0.07 1.31
CA ALA A 181 10.20 -0.53 1.99
C ALA A 181 11.55 -0.06 1.41
N ASN A 182 11.65 0.06 0.09
CA ASN A 182 12.83 0.58 -0.58
C ASN A 182 13.13 2.06 -0.25
N ILE A 183 12.09 2.89 -0.11
CA ILE A 183 12.24 4.29 0.35
C ILE A 183 12.82 4.30 1.76
N GLU A 184 12.26 3.50 2.67
CA GLU A 184 12.70 3.42 4.06
C GLU A 184 14.15 2.94 4.19
N LEU A 185 14.53 1.87 3.48
CA LEU A 185 15.91 1.36 3.48
C LEU A 185 16.91 2.40 2.97
N HIS A 186 16.52 3.15 1.95
CA HIS A 186 17.37 4.20 1.39
C HIS A 186 17.60 5.31 2.41
N GLU A 187 16.56 5.76 3.09
CA GLU A 187 16.68 6.76 4.16
C GLU A 187 17.51 6.28 5.35
N MET A 188 17.32 5.02 5.78
CA MET A 188 18.13 4.42 6.84
C MET A 188 19.62 4.41 6.49
N ARG A 189 19.96 4.09 5.23
CA ARG A 189 21.35 4.10 4.76
C ARG A 189 21.92 5.52 4.70
N HIS A 190 21.13 6.51 4.25
CA HIS A 190 21.55 7.91 4.28
C HIS A 190 21.80 8.43 5.69
N ALA A 191 20.90 8.15 6.63
CA ALA A 191 21.06 8.56 8.03
C ALA A 191 22.29 7.92 8.73
N ALA A 192 22.80 6.80 8.20
CA ALA A 192 24.05 6.19 8.65
C ALA A 192 25.28 6.85 8.02
N LEU A 193 25.20 7.28 6.75
CA LEU A 193 26.31 7.90 6.00
C LEU A 193 26.51 9.39 6.31
N ASP A 194 25.46 10.13 6.64
CA ASP A 194 25.52 11.55 7.04
C ASP A 194 26.30 11.77 8.36
N ARG A 195 26.69 10.68 9.04
CA ARG A 195 27.57 10.73 10.20
C ARG A 195 29.06 10.67 9.85
N GLU A 196 29.43 10.36 8.60
CA GLU A 196 30.84 10.07 8.26
C GLU A 196 31.48 10.88 7.13
N GLU A 197 30.79 11.57 6.20
CA GLU A 197 31.52 12.41 5.21
C GLU A 197 30.66 13.44 4.45
N ASP A 198 31.02 14.72 4.62
CA ASP A 198 30.46 15.91 3.94
C ASP A 198 31.09 16.10 2.55
N ASN A 199 30.84 15.22 1.56
CA ASN A 199 31.12 15.53 0.13
C ASN A 199 30.67 14.54 -0.96
N LYS A 200 29.62 13.72 -0.80
CA LYS A 200 29.07 12.93 -1.93
C LYS A 200 27.76 13.54 -2.41
N ALA A 201 27.68 13.77 -3.71
CA ALA A 201 26.53 14.33 -4.41
C ALA A 201 25.23 13.79 -3.83
N VAL A 202 24.39 14.68 -3.29
CA VAL A 202 23.09 14.37 -2.67
C VAL A 202 22.35 13.41 -3.58
N GLU A 203 22.31 12.13 -3.19
CA GLU A 203 21.59 11.12 -3.94
C GLU A 203 20.12 11.57 -3.96
N LYS A 204 19.55 11.72 -5.15
CA LYS A 204 18.20 12.28 -5.29
C LYS A 204 17.23 11.36 -4.55
N GLU A 205 16.42 11.96 -3.69
CA GLU A 205 15.34 11.29 -2.97
C GLU A 205 14.59 10.31 -3.88
N LYS A 206 14.50 9.04 -3.44
CA LYS A 206 13.75 8.02 -4.17
C LYS A 206 12.26 8.22 -3.94
N PHE A 207 11.49 8.29 -5.02
CA PHE A 207 10.03 8.42 -5.03
C PHE A 207 9.47 9.57 -4.13
N PRO A 208 9.92 10.83 -4.33
CA PRO A 208 9.50 11.95 -3.50
C PRO A 208 7.98 12.17 -3.48
N ALA A 209 7.27 11.92 -4.58
CA ALA A 209 5.83 12.12 -4.63
C ALA A 209 5.07 11.05 -3.84
N PHE A 210 5.43 9.78 -3.99
CA PHE A 210 4.84 8.68 -3.25
C PHE A 210 5.17 8.77 -1.76
N LYS A 211 6.42 9.10 -1.42
CA LYS A 211 6.81 9.39 -0.03
C LYS A 211 5.95 10.50 0.57
N LYS A 212 5.72 11.60 -0.16
CA LYS A 212 4.84 12.69 0.30
C LYS A 212 3.42 12.20 0.59
N LEU A 213 2.88 11.29 -0.23
CA LEU A 213 1.58 10.69 0.01
C LEU A 213 1.57 9.83 1.28
N MET A 214 2.61 9.04 1.52
CA MET A 214 2.76 8.22 2.72
C MET A 214 2.88 9.07 4.00
N GLU A 215 3.58 10.21 3.94
CA GLU A 215 3.59 11.18 5.05
C GLU A 215 2.20 11.71 5.39
N LEU A 216 1.38 12.02 4.37
CA LEU A 216 -0.01 12.43 4.57
C LEU A 216 -0.85 11.30 5.16
N MET A 217 -0.62 10.06 4.73
CA MET A 217 -1.30 8.89 5.28
C MET A 217 -0.97 8.71 6.77
N ILE A 218 0.30 8.81 7.14
CA ILE A 218 0.75 8.76 8.54
C ILE A 218 0.05 9.83 9.37
N GLN A 219 -0.05 11.06 8.87
CA GLN A 219 -0.73 12.15 9.58
C GLN A 219 -2.20 11.82 9.86
N LEU A 220 -2.92 11.23 8.89
CA LEU A 220 -4.32 10.84 9.07
C LEU A 220 -4.47 9.65 10.02
N LEU A 221 -3.66 8.59 9.84
CA LEU A 221 -3.72 7.39 10.66
C LEU A 221 -3.49 7.70 12.14
N ARG A 222 -2.57 8.62 12.46
CA ARG A 222 -2.30 8.98 13.87
C ARG A 222 -3.48 9.65 14.58
N VAL A 223 -4.45 10.19 13.85
CA VAL A 223 -5.65 10.79 14.45
C VAL A 223 -6.62 9.70 14.93
N ASN A 224 -6.67 8.55 14.26
CA ASN A 224 -7.57 7.46 14.61
C ASN A 224 -6.78 6.16 14.85
N ARG A 225 -6.64 5.79 16.12
CA ARG A 225 -5.83 4.64 16.54
C ARG A 225 -6.41 3.29 16.13
N GLU A 226 -7.73 3.15 16.03
CA GLU A 226 -8.36 1.91 15.56
C GLU A 226 -8.02 1.67 14.09
N ILE A 227 -8.12 2.71 13.26
CA ILE A 227 -7.72 2.63 11.84
C ILE A 227 -6.20 2.42 11.72
N LEU A 228 -5.40 3.08 12.57
CA LEU A 228 -3.95 2.86 12.62
C LEU A 228 -3.62 1.40 12.92
N ASP A 229 -4.29 0.80 13.89
CA ASP A 229 -4.10 -0.60 14.28
C ASP A 229 -4.40 -1.55 13.13
N MET A 230 -5.56 -1.37 12.48
CA MET A 230 -5.96 -2.15 11.30
C MET A 230 -4.98 -2.01 10.13
N VAL A 231 -4.58 -0.78 9.79
CA VAL A 231 -3.67 -0.54 8.65
C VAL A 231 -2.24 -0.93 9.00
N GLY A 232 -1.82 -0.75 10.24
CA GLY A 232 -0.54 -1.20 10.77
C GLY A 232 -0.38 -2.71 10.67
N LEU A 233 -1.45 -3.46 10.96
CA LEU A 233 -1.47 -4.92 10.79
C LEU A 233 -1.17 -5.34 9.34
N ILE A 234 -1.69 -4.63 8.34
CA ILE A 234 -1.43 -4.93 6.91
C ILE A 234 0.07 -4.84 6.61
N PHE A 235 0.76 -3.83 7.15
CA PHE A 235 2.22 -3.71 6.97
C PHE A 235 2.97 -4.86 7.65
N LEU A 236 2.56 -5.27 8.86
CA LEU A 236 3.18 -6.38 9.59
C LEU A 236 2.97 -7.72 8.89
N ILE A 237 1.78 -7.99 8.35
CA ILE A 237 1.52 -9.18 7.54
C ILE A 237 2.35 -9.16 6.25
N GLY A 238 2.52 -7.98 5.65
CA GLY A 238 3.45 -7.77 4.54
C GLY A 238 4.90 -8.10 4.92
N SER A 239 5.35 -7.70 6.11
CA SER A 239 6.67 -8.06 6.66
C SER A 239 6.81 -9.57 6.87
N ALA A 240 5.79 -10.26 7.38
CA ALA A 240 5.82 -11.70 7.55
C ALA A 240 5.94 -12.45 6.21
N THR A 241 5.25 -11.96 5.17
CA THR A 241 5.40 -12.50 3.82
C THR A 241 6.81 -12.26 3.28
N GLY A 242 7.42 -11.10 3.55
CA GLY A 242 8.83 -10.83 3.26
C GLY A 242 9.78 -11.81 3.95
N LEU A 243 9.49 -12.18 5.19
CA LEU A 243 10.28 -13.14 5.96
C LEU A 243 10.21 -14.54 5.33
N GLN A 244 8.99 -15.01 5.00
CA GLN A 244 8.77 -16.29 4.32
C GLN A 244 9.45 -16.37 2.95
N THR A 245 9.45 -15.26 2.21
CA THR A 245 10.09 -15.17 0.89
C THR A 245 11.59 -14.83 0.95
N LYS A 246 12.16 -14.67 2.16
CA LYS A 246 13.55 -14.27 2.42
C LYS A 246 13.94 -12.91 1.79
N ASP A 247 12.95 -12.04 1.57
CA ASP A 247 13.18 -10.64 1.20
C ASP A 247 13.37 -9.80 2.47
N PHE A 248 14.54 -9.92 3.10
CA PHE A 248 14.86 -9.22 4.34
C PHE A 248 14.88 -7.69 4.18
N GLY A 249 15.06 -7.18 2.96
CA GLY A 249 14.93 -5.77 2.66
C GLY A 249 13.49 -5.29 2.82
N LEU A 250 12.53 -6.05 2.27
CA LEU A 250 11.10 -5.80 2.47
C LEU A 250 10.74 -5.83 3.97
N VAL A 251 11.20 -6.84 4.71
CA VAL A 251 10.95 -6.96 6.16
C VAL A 251 11.46 -5.72 6.90
N SER A 252 12.74 -5.40 6.71
CA SER A 252 13.42 -4.28 7.39
C SER A 252 12.76 -2.94 7.08
N GLY A 253 12.49 -2.65 5.80
CA GLY A 253 11.84 -1.41 5.39
C GLY A 253 10.43 -1.26 5.98
N LEU A 254 9.59 -2.30 5.92
CA LEU A 254 8.22 -2.24 6.45
C LEU A 254 8.18 -2.18 7.99
N VAL A 255 9.02 -2.96 8.68
CA VAL A 255 9.11 -2.91 10.15
C VAL A 255 9.56 -1.53 10.62
N HIS A 256 10.59 -0.96 9.97
CA HIS A 256 11.01 0.41 10.25
C HIS A 256 9.88 1.42 10.00
N PHE A 257 9.18 1.31 8.86
CA PHE A 257 8.04 2.17 8.57
C PHE A 257 7.01 2.13 9.70
N VAL A 258 6.63 0.93 10.16
CA VAL A 258 5.62 0.76 11.20
C VAL A 258 6.06 1.36 12.53
N PHE A 259 7.21 0.94 13.07
CA PHE A 259 7.57 1.26 14.45
C PHE A 259 8.29 2.61 14.60
N VAL A 260 9.08 3.01 13.61
CA VAL A 260 9.81 4.28 13.65
C VAL A 260 8.95 5.42 13.10
N LYS A 261 8.25 5.20 11.97
CA LYS A 261 7.47 6.26 11.32
C LYS A 261 6.01 6.26 11.71
N LEU A 262 5.27 5.16 11.60
CA LEU A 262 3.82 5.19 11.77
C LEU A 262 3.43 5.37 13.25
N VAL A 263 3.84 4.41 14.09
CA VAL A 263 3.50 4.35 15.51
C VAL A 263 4.29 5.38 16.32
N ARG A 264 5.61 5.47 16.06
CA ARG A 264 6.64 6.08 16.92
C ARG A 264 6.71 5.35 18.26
N HIS A 265 7.90 5.02 18.76
CA HIS A 265 8.12 4.29 20.03
C HIS A 265 7.70 5.07 21.31
N ASP A 266 6.59 5.81 21.28
CA ASP A 266 6.02 6.45 22.46
C ASP A 266 5.12 5.44 23.19
N GLU A 267 5.67 4.84 24.25
CA GLU A 267 5.08 3.75 25.04
C GLU A 267 3.67 4.07 25.55
N THR A 268 3.36 5.35 25.78
CA THR A 268 2.07 5.82 26.30
C THR A 268 0.86 5.53 25.40
N HIS A 269 1.09 5.10 24.16
CA HIS A 269 0.02 4.93 23.17
C HIS A 269 -0.01 3.55 22.50
N LEU A 270 0.90 2.64 22.85
CA LEU A 270 0.94 1.28 22.31
C LEU A 270 -0.26 0.44 22.73
N GLY A 271 -0.76 0.60 23.97
CA GLY A 271 -1.87 -0.19 24.53
C GLY A 271 -3.24 -0.01 23.85
N LYS A 272 -3.34 0.79 22.77
CA LYS A 272 -4.55 0.91 21.93
C LYS A 272 -4.41 0.19 20.57
N LEU A 273 -3.29 -0.48 20.32
CA LEU A 273 -2.98 -1.16 19.06
C LEU A 273 -3.15 -2.68 19.22
N ASN A 274 -4.36 -3.10 19.58
CA ASN A 274 -4.66 -4.48 19.97
C ASN A 274 -4.30 -5.50 18.88
N MET A 275 -4.69 -5.23 17.63
CA MET A 275 -4.45 -6.15 16.52
C MET A 275 -2.97 -6.29 16.21
N MET A 276 -2.23 -5.17 16.14
CA MET A 276 -0.80 -5.18 15.89
C MET A 276 -0.03 -5.86 17.01
N LEU A 277 -0.36 -5.58 18.28
CA LEU A 277 0.30 -6.19 19.43
C LEU A 277 0.00 -7.69 19.50
N ALA A 278 -1.24 -8.10 19.22
CA ALA A 278 -1.60 -9.51 19.18
C ALA A 278 -0.86 -10.25 18.06
N TYR A 279 -0.77 -9.67 16.85
CA TYR A 279 -0.02 -10.26 15.74
C TYR A 279 1.51 -10.30 16.00
N LEU A 280 2.05 -9.30 16.69
CA LEU A 280 3.47 -9.25 17.02
C LEU A 280 3.93 -10.45 17.86
N GLN A 281 3.02 -11.03 18.67
CA GLN A 281 3.29 -12.23 19.45
C GLN A 281 3.60 -13.45 18.57
N GLU A 282 3.01 -13.53 17.38
CA GLU A 282 3.28 -14.59 16.41
C GLU A 282 4.44 -14.24 15.49
N PHE A 283 4.60 -12.95 15.15
CA PHE A 283 5.59 -12.50 14.19
C PHE A 283 7.01 -12.45 14.78
N PHE A 284 7.18 -11.98 16.02
CA PHE A 284 8.50 -11.86 16.64
C PHE A 284 9.26 -13.20 16.76
N PRO A 285 8.64 -14.31 17.22
CA PRO A 285 9.31 -15.61 17.25
C PRO A 285 9.77 -16.10 15.87
N GLN A 286 9.03 -15.79 14.80
CA GLN A 286 9.44 -16.14 13.43
C GLN A 286 10.71 -15.40 13.02
N VAL A 287 10.81 -14.11 13.38
CA VAL A 287 12.03 -13.32 13.16
C VAL A 287 13.21 -13.91 13.95
N GLU A 288 13.00 -14.31 15.21
CA GLU A 288 14.06 -14.93 16.00
C GLU A 288 14.55 -16.24 15.39
N SER A 289 13.65 -17.14 14.98
CA SER A 289 14.00 -18.39 14.29
C SER A 289 14.83 -18.12 13.03
N CYS A 290 14.41 -17.13 12.23
CA CYS A 290 15.14 -16.76 11.01
C CYS A 290 16.53 -16.19 11.29
N VAL A 291 16.75 -15.50 12.40
CA VAL A 291 18.08 -15.02 12.82
C VAL A 291 19.00 -16.18 13.19
N GLU A 292 18.46 -17.24 13.79
CA GLU A 292 19.22 -18.43 14.19
C GLU A 292 19.55 -19.33 12.98
N GLU A 293 18.65 -19.42 12.00
CA GLU A 293 18.79 -20.29 10.83
C GLU A 293 19.63 -19.71 9.67
N ILE A 294 19.94 -18.40 9.70
CA ILE A 294 20.59 -17.73 8.56
C ILE A 294 22.11 -17.94 8.56
N GLU A 295 22.58 -18.89 7.75
CA GLU A 295 24.01 -19.25 7.72
C GLU A 295 24.84 -18.53 6.64
N ASN A 296 24.20 -18.00 5.58
CA ASN A 296 24.90 -17.65 4.32
C ASN A 296 24.69 -16.21 3.80
N SER A 297 24.12 -15.29 4.57
CA SER A 297 23.93 -13.89 4.15
C SER A 297 24.29 -12.91 5.27
N ALA A 298 25.49 -12.32 5.21
CA ALA A 298 25.93 -11.32 6.18
C ALA A 298 25.02 -10.08 6.17
N ASP A 299 24.67 -9.59 4.97
CA ASP A 299 23.77 -8.45 4.81
C ASP A 299 22.35 -8.77 5.29
N GLY A 300 21.83 -9.96 4.96
CA GLY A 300 20.51 -10.41 5.40
C GLY A 300 20.43 -10.60 6.91
N LEU A 301 21.47 -11.17 7.53
CA LEU A 301 21.60 -11.31 8.98
C LEU A 301 21.61 -9.94 9.65
N GLN A 302 22.34 -8.96 9.09
CA GLN A 302 22.38 -7.61 9.64
C GLN A 302 20.99 -6.94 9.60
N GLU A 303 20.25 -7.08 8.50
CA GLU A 303 18.88 -6.55 8.40
C GLU A 303 17.94 -7.23 9.40
N LEU A 304 18.01 -8.55 9.57
CA LEU A 304 17.19 -9.28 10.55
C LEU A 304 17.53 -8.91 12.00
N ILE A 305 18.82 -8.72 12.33
CA ILE A 305 19.23 -8.24 13.66
C ILE A 305 18.63 -6.85 13.95
N ARG A 306 18.63 -5.95 12.96
CA ARG A 306 17.99 -4.63 13.10
C ARG A 306 16.49 -4.75 13.29
N VAL A 307 15.81 -5.60 12.51
CA VAL A 307 14.39 -5.89 12.67
C VAL A 307 14.11 -6.40 14.10
N LYS A 308 14.86 -7.39 14.57
CA LYS A 308 14.73 -7.92 15.93
C LYS A 308 14.87 -6.83 16.98
N ALA A 309 15.88 -5.97 16.86
CA ALA A 309 16.11 -4.86 17.79
C ALA A 309 14.96 -3.83 17.80
N LEU A 310 14.33 -3.57 16.65
CA LEU A 310 13.16 -2.67 16.56
C LEU A 310 11.90 -3.30 17.18
N LEU A 311 11.70 -4.60 16.99
CA LEU A 311 10.51 -5.30 17.49
C LEU A 311 10.58 -5.61 18.98
N GLN A 312 11.76 -5.91 19.51
CA GLN A 312 11.94 -6.43 20.87
C GLN A 312 11.28 -5.55 21.97
N PRO A 313 11.44 -4.22 22.00
CA PRO A 313 10.80 -3.40 23.04
C PRO A 313 9.26 -3.47 22.99
N VAL A 314 8.70 -3.52 21.79
CA VAL A 314 7.24 -3.58 21.58
C VAL A 314 6.71 -4.97 21.90
N TRP A 315 7.49 -6.01 21.59
CA TRP A 315 7.13 -7.39 21.92
C TRP A 315 7.10 -7.60 23.44
N VAL A 316 8.12 -7.13 24.17
CA VAL A 316 8.15 -7.17 25.64
C VAL A 316 6.92 -6.49 26.24
N TYR A 317 6.59 -5.28 25.77
CA TYR A 317 5.38 -4.56 26.18
C TYR A 317 4.10 -5.38 25.94
N SER A 318 3.98 -6.02 24.77
CA SER A 318 2.81 -6.85 24.46
C SER A 318 2.70 -8.10 25.32
N CYS A 319 3.81 -8.67 25.80
CA CYS A 319 3.80 -9.77 26.77
C CYS A 319 3.31 -9.30 28.14
N GLU A 320 3.82 -8.17 28.63
CA GLU A 320 3.45 -7.61 29.94
C GLU A 320 1.96 -7.27 30.02
N MET A 321 1.37 -6.75 28.94
CA MET A 321 -0.06 -6.43 28.89
C MET A 321 -0.96 -7.67 28.95
N ARG A 322 -0.47 -8.85 28.56
CA ARG A 322 -1.21 -10.12 28.63
C ARG A 322 -1.26 -10.65 30.06
N ASP A 323 -0.20 -10.44 30.85
CA ASP A 323 -0.13 -10.93 32.23
C ASP A 323 -0.98 -10.09 33.21
N VAL A 324 -1.51 -8.95 32.75
CA VAL A 324 -2.35 -8.02 33.53
C VAL A 324 -3.86 -8.18 33.23
N ALA A 325 -4.22 -8.90 32.16
CA ALA A 325 -5.61 -9.11 31.71
C ALA A 325 -6.17 -10.47 32.18
#